data_AF-A0AAD2DJR5-F1
#
_entry.id   AF-A0AAD2DJR5-F1
#
_cell.length_a   1.000
_cell.length_b   1.000
_cell.length_c   1.000
_cell.angle_alpha   90.00
_cell.angle_beta   90.00
_cell.angle_gamma   90.00
#
_symmetry.space_group_name_H-M   'P 1'
#
loop_
_entity.id
_entity.type
_entity.pdbx_description
1 polymer ?
#
loop_
_entity_poly.entity_id
_entity_poly.type
_entity_poly.pdbx_seq_one_letter_code
_entity_poly.pdbx_strand_id
1 'polypeptide(L)'
;MSGQTQRLNVVPTVTVLGVVKARLVGATRGHALLKKKSDALTVQFRQILKKIVSTKESMGEVMKNSSFALTELQNMLLTKNDLTGLARGGQQIQACRAAYVKSIELLVELATLQTSFLTLDDAIKTTNRRVNALENVVKPRLENTISYIKGELDELEREDFFRLKKIQGYKRREVERQRLAAIAYAEEKVAEEISLKKGISLGSAHNMLSQAAQNDEDIIF
;
A
#
# COMPACT_ATOMS: atom_id res chain seq x y z
N MET A 1 3.43 24.50 7.32
CA MET A 1 4.44 23.58 6.77
C MET A 1 3.89 22.16 6.61
N SER A 2 2.86 21.95 5.77
CA SER A 2 2.08 20.69 5.72
C SER A 2 2.37 19.76 4.52
N GLY A 3 3.36 20.09 3.67
CA GLY A 3 3.63 19.33 2.44
C GLY A 3 4.61 18.15 2.56
N GLN A 4 5.39 18.06 3.64
CA GLN A 4 6.49 17.09 3.72
C GLN A 4 6.08 15.67 4.13
N THR A 5 4.85 15.43 4.59
CA THR A 5 4.45 14.13 5.18
C THR A 5 3.78 13.17 4.18
N GLN A 6 3.51 13.61 2.95
CA GLN A 6 2.76 12.85 1.94
C GLN A 6 3.59 11.83 1.15
N ARG A 7 4.92 11.85 1.28
CA ARG A 7 5.84 10.94 0.59
C ARG A 7 6.97 10.47 1.49
N LEU A 8 7.67 9.41 1.10
CA LEU A 8 8.89 8.97 1.76
C LEU A 8 10.08 9.81 1.28
N ASN A 9 11.02 10.11 2.18
CA ASN A 9 12.28 10.74 1.81
C ASN A 9 13.24 9.69 1.26
N VAL A 10 13.33 9.56 -0.06
CA VAL A 10 14.17 8.56 -0.74
C VAL A 10 14.78 9.14 -2.01
N VAL A 11 15.99 8.68 -2.35
CA VAL A 11 16.68 9.08 -3.57
C VAL A 11 16.03 8.39 -4.79
N PRO A 12 15.70 9.12 -5.87
CA PRO A 12 15.07 8.56 -7.05
C PRO A 12 16.07 7.70 -7.84
N THR A 13 16.02 6.39 -7.63
CA THR A 13 16.81 5.39 -8.36
C THR A 13 15.95 4.19 -8.73
N VAL A 14 16.31 3.47 -9.79
CA VAL A 14 15.57 2.30 -10.28
C VAL A 14 15.47 1.20 -9.19
N THR A 15 16.52 1.03 -8.41
CA THR A 15 16.55 0.06 -7.29
C THR A 15 15.56 0.44 -6.20
N VAL A 16 15.54 1.72 -5.79
CA VAL A 16 14.57 2.23 -4.81
C VAL A 16 13.15 2.14 -5.34
N LEU A 17 12.90 2.43 -6.62
CA LEU A 17 11.60 2.24 -7.25
C LEU A 17 11.10 0.79 -7.11
N GLY A 18 11.98 -0.18 -7.34
CA GLY A 18 11.69 -1.61 -7.14
C GLY A 18 11.31 -1.93 -5.69
N VAL A 19 12.07 -1.40 -4.72
CA VAL A 19 11.81 -1.59 -3.29
C VAL A 19 10.45 -0.98 -2.89
N VAL A 20 10.14 0.24 -3.33
CA VAL A 20 8.88 0.92 -2.99
C VAL A 20 7.68 0.20 -3.64
N LYS A 21 7.81 -0.27 -4.89
CA LYS A 21 6.79 -1.10 -5.55
C LYS A 21 6.55 -2.42 -4.79
N ALA A 22 7.62 -3.10 -4.37
CA ALA A 22 7.49 -4.33 -3.58
C ALA A 22 6.78 -4.06 -2.24
N ARG A 23 7.10 -2.94 -1.58
CA ARG A 23 6.39 -2.49 -0.36
C ARG A 23 4.92 -2.19 -0.61
N LEU A 24 4.57 -1.56 -1.73
CA LEU A 24 3.17 -1.30 -2.11
C LEU A 24 2.40 -2.61 -2.30
N VAL A 25 2.98 -3.59 -3.00
CA VAL A 25 2.37 -4.92 -3.17
C VAL A 25 2.24 -5.66 -1.83
N GLY A 26 3.22 -5.53 -0.94
CA GLY A 26 3.14 -6.05 0.42
C GLY A 26 2.00 -5.41 1.23
N ALA A 27 1.86 -4.08 1.14
CA ALA A 27 0.80 -3.33 1.82
C ALA A 27 -0.59 -3.68 1.29
N THR A 28 -0.78 -3.84 -0.02
CA THR A 28 -2.07 -4.23 -0.62
C THR A 28 -2.47 -5.66 -0.26
N ARG A 29 -1.52 -6.61 -0.29
CA ARG A 29 -1.77 -7.97 0.19
C ARG A 29 -2.08 -7.99 1.68
N GLY A 30 -1.30 -7.27 2.49
CA GLY A 30 -1.51 -7.15 3.93
C GLY A 30 -2.87 -6.57 4.27
N HIS A 31 -3.30 -5.54 3.55
CA HIS A 31 -4.65 -4.96 3.67
C HIS A 31 -5.74 -6.00 3.41
N ALA A 32 -5.68 -6.71 2.28
CA ALA A 32 -6.67 -7.72 1.93
C ALA A 32 -6.74 -8.87 2.96
N LEU A 33 -5.60 -9.31 3.48
CA LEU A 33 -5.53 -10.34 4.52
C LEU A 33 -6.13 -9.86 5.84
N LEU A 34 -5.80 -8.64 6.27
CA LEU A 34 -6.35 -8.06 7.50
C LEU A 34 -7.85 -7.82 7.38
N LYS A 35 -8.35 -7.44 6.21
CA LYS A 35 -9.78 -7.28 5.96
C LYS A 35 -10.52 -8.61 6.05
N LYS A 36 -10.00 -9.67 5.42
CA LYS A 36 -10.56 -11.03 5.56
C LYS A 36 -10.57 -11.49 7.01
N LYS A 37 -9.50 -11.20 7.77
CA LYS A 37 -9.43 -11.48 9.20
C LYS A 37 -10.49 -10.71 9.99
N SER A 38 -10.65 -9.40 9.75
CA SER A 38 -11.67 -8.60 10.46
C SER A 38 -13.07 -9.11 10.20
N ASP A 39 -13.37 -9.49 8.96
CA ASP A 39 -14.69 -9.97 8.58
C ASP A 39 -14.98 -11.33 9.23
N ALA A 40 -14.00 -12.24 9.26
CA ALA A 40 -14.12 -13.51 9.97
C ALA A 40 -14.30 -13.33 11.49
N LEU A 41 -13.54 -12.42 12.11
CA LEU A 41 -13.71 -12.10 13.53
C LEU A 41 -15.08 -11.47 13.80
N THR A 42 -15.60 -10.65 12.89
CA THR A 42 -16.94 -10.05 13.01
C THR A 42 -18.03 -11.13 12.98
N VAL A 43 -17.86 -12.17 12.16
CA VAL A 43 -18.79 -13.32 12.15
C VAL A 43 -18.77 -14.05 13.50
N GLN A 44 -17.58 -14.36 14.02
CA GLN A 44 -17.41 -15.01 15.33
C GLN A 44 -17.97 -14.14 16.47
N PHE A 45 -17.73 -12.83 16.40
CA PHE A 45 -18.26 -11.85 17.35
C PHE A 45 -19.79 -11.87 17.41
N ARG A 46 -20.46 -11.92 16.25
CA ARG A 46 -21.93 -12.06 16.19
C ARG A 46 -22.41 -13.40 16.76
N GLN A 47 -21.67 -14.49 16.55
CA GLN A 47 -22.02 -15.79 17.12
C GLN A 47 -21.91 -15.79 18.65
N ILE A 48 -20.84 -15.23 19.20
CA ILE A 48 -20.66 -15.06 20.65
C ILE A 48 -21.72 -14.14 21.22
N LEU A 49 -22.04 -13.02 20.54
CA LEU A 49 -23.10 -12.10 20.97
C LEU A 49 -24.46 -12.83 21.09
N LYS A 50 -24.82 -13.64 20.10
CA LYS A 50 -26.05 -14.46 20.17
C LYS A 50 -26.04 -15.43 21.35
N LYS A 51 -24.90 -16.11 21.59
CA LYS A 51 -24.74 -17.01 22.75
C LYS A 51 -24.90 -16.25 24.07
N ILE A 52 -24.24 -15.09 24.21
CA ILE A 52 -24.35 -14.25 25.41
C ILE A 52 -25.81 -13.86 25.68
N VAL A 53 -26.55 -13.44 24.66
CA VAL A 53 -27.97 -13.07 24.83
C VAL A 53 -28.79 -14.26 25.29
N SER A 54 -28.65 -15.43 24.64
CA SER A 54 -29.37 -16.65 25.02
C SER A 54 -29.00 -17.13 26.43
N THR A 55 -27.72 -17.19 26.79
CA THR A 55 -27.26 -17.58 28.13
C THR A 55 -27.74 -16.59 29.19
N LYS A 56 -27.79 -15.29 28.86
CA LYS A 56 -28.28 -14.26 29.79
C LYS A 56 -29.79 -14.39 30.06
N GLU A 57 -30.58 -14.74 29.05
CA GLU A 57 -32.01 -15.05 29.22
C GLU A 57 -32.20 -16.28 30.11
N SER A 58 -31.51 -17.39 29.81
CA SER A 58 -31.57 -18.61 30.63
C SER A 58 -31.08 -18.40 32.06
N MET A 59 -30.02 -17.61 32.25
CA MET A 59 -29.54 -17.20 33.57
C MET A 59 -30.62 -16.40 34.33
N GLY A 60 -31.31 -15.48 33.65
CA GLY A 60 -32.39 -14.70 34.25
C GLY A 60 -33.52 -15.59 34.79
N GLU A 61 -33.89 -16.65 34.06
CA GLU A 61 -34.89 -17.62 34.49
C GLU A 61 -34.41 -18.47 35.68
N VAL A 62 -33.20 -19.03 35.61
CA VAL A 62 -32.64 -19.86 36.69
C VAL A 62 -32.41 -19.05 37.96
N MET A 63 -31.95 -17.80 37.83
CA MET A 63 -31.74 -16.92 38.98
C MET A 63 -33.06 -16.48 39.61
N LYS A 64 -34.11 -16.25 38.80
CA LYS A 64 -35.47 -16.01 39.29
C LYS A 64 -36.00 -17.20 40.09
N ASN A 65 -35.86 -18.42 39.57
CA ASN A 65 -36.28 -19.65 40.26
C ASN A 65 -35.48 -19.88 41.56
N SER A 66 -34.18 -19.59 41.55
CA SER A 66 -33.33 -19.68 42.74
C SER A 66 -33.73 -18.67 43.81
N SER A 67 -34.02 -17.42 43.43
CA SER A 67 -34.53 -16.39 44.34
C SER A 67 -35.90 -16.73 44.93
N PHE A 68 -36.79 -17.38 44.17
CA PHE A 68 -38.05 -17.87 44.72
C PHE A 68 -37.82 -18.97 45.76
N ALA A 69 -36.95 -19.95 45.48
CA ALA A 69 -36.63 -21.01 46.44
C ALA A 69 -36.04 -20.44 47.74
N LEU A 70 -35.20 -19.40 47.67
CA LEU A 70 -34.70 -18.69 48.86
C LEU A 70 -35.82 -17.99 49.60
N THR A 71 -36.75 -17.35 48.88
CA THR A 71 -37.89 -16.65 49.48
C THR A 71 -38.82 -17.61 50.21
N GLU A 72 -39.10 -18.79 49.65
CA GLU A 72 -39.87 -19.85 50.30
C GLU A 72 -39.20 -20.32 51.60
N LEU A 73 -37.89 -20.56 51.53
CA LEU A 73 -37.07 -20.95 52.68
C LEU A 73 -37.08 -19.87 53.78
N GLN A 74 -36.92 -18.60 53.40
CA GLN A 74 -36.94 -17.46 54.31
C GLN A 74 -38.33 -17.24 54.95
N ASN A 75 -39.40 -17.39 54.18
CA ASN A 75 -40.76 -17.31 54.71
C ASN A 75 -41.03 -18.45 55.72
N MET A 76 -40.52 -19.66 55.44
CA MET A 76 -40.64 -20.81 56.34
C MET A 76 -39.85 -20.60 57.64
N LEU A 77 -38.64 -20.02 57.56
CA LEU A 77 -37.82 -19.64 58.72
C LEU A 77 -38.49 -18.57 59.61
N LEU A 78 -39.16 -17.59 59.01
CA LEU A 78 -39.83 -16.51 59.75
C LEU A 78 -41.14 -16.95 60.41
N THR A 79 -41.84 -17.93 59.84
CA THR A 79 -43.15 -18.39 60.32
C THR A 79 -43.09 -19.60 61.24
N LYS A 80 -42.07 -20.45 61.12
CA LYS A 80 -41.87 -21.64 61.94
C LYS A 80 -40.46 -21.62 62.50
N ASN A 81 -40.34 -21.49 63.82
CA ASN A 81 -39.07 -21.47 64.55
C ASN A 81 -38.36 -22.86 64.57
N ASP A 82 -38.62 -23.69 63.55
CA ASP A 82 -38.16 -25.06 63.38
C ASP A 82 -36.80 -25.05 62.66
N LEU A 83 -35.80 -24.45 63.32
CA LEU A 83 -34.44 -24.33 62.79
C LEU A 83 -33.62 -25.62 62.95
N THR A 84 -34.18 -26.65 63.59
CA THR A 84 -33.47 -27.90 63.90
C THR A 84 -33.91 -28.98 62.92
N GLY A 85 -32.95 -29.53 62.19
CA GLY A 85 -33.11 -30.34 60.97
C GLY A 85 -33.83 -31.69 61.08
N LEU A 86 -34.77 -31.84 62.01
CA LEU A 86 -35.70 -32.97 62.12
C LEU A 86 -36.95 -32.78 61.24
N ALA A 87 -37.34 -31.55 60.92
CA ALA A 87 -38.47 -31.27 60.03
C ALA A 87 -38.04 -31.13 58.55
N ARG A 88 -39.01 -30.99 57.64
CA ARG A 88 -38.83 -30.73 56.18
C ARG A 88 -37.89 -29.56 55.82
N GLY A 89 -37.43 -28.76 56.78
CA GLY A 89 -36.49 -27.65 56.58
C GLY A 89 -35.13 -28.05 56.00
N GLY A 90 -34.59 -29.21 56.38
CA GLY A 90 -33.32 -29.69 55.82
C GLY A 90 -33.39 -29.99 54.31
N GLN A 91 -34.53 -30.53 53.85
CA GLN A 91 -34.78 -30.78 52.43
C GLN A 91 -34.92 -29.48 51.62
N GLN A 92 -35.61 -28.48 52.19
CA GLN A 92 -35.77 -27.15 51.60
C GLN A 92 -34.43 -26.41 51.45
N ILE A 93 -33.58 -26.47 52.48
CA ILE A 93 -32.22 -25.90 52.44
C ILE A 93 -31.38 -26.55 51.34
N GLN A 94 -31.41 -27.88 51.24
CA GLN A 94 -30.64 -28.59 50.22
C GLN A 94 -31.15 -28.29 48.80
N ALA A 95 -32.47 -28.14 48.61
CA ALA A 95 -33.06 -27.75 47.33
C ALA A 95 -32.66 -26.32 46.91
N CYS A 96 -32.72 -25.35 47.83
CA CYS A 96 -32.26 -23.98 47.59
C CYS A 96 -30.77 -23.94 47.24
N ARG A 97 -29.93 -24.69 47.97
CA ARG A 97 -28.51 -24.81 47.67
C ARG A 97 -28.26 -25.35 46.27
N ALA A 98 -28.96 -26.42 45.86
CA ALA A 98 -28.82 -26.99 44.52
C ALA A 98 -29.22 -26.01 43.41
N ALA A 99 -30.29 -25.22 43.61
CA ALA A 99 -30.71 -24.19 42.66
C ALA A 99 -29.65 -23.09 42.49
N TYR A 100 -29.08 -22.60 43.60
CA TYR A 100 -28.02 -21.59 43.57
C TYR A 100 -26.71 -22.09 42.95
N VAL A 101 -26.32 -23.34 43.22
CA VAL A 101 -25.13 -23.93 42.58
C VAL A 101 -25.29 -23.91 41.06
N LYS A 102 -26.45 -24.33 40.54
CA LYS A 102 -26.76 -24.27 39.11
C LYS A 102 -26.77 -22.83 38.56
N SER A 103 -27.27 -21.87 39.33
CA SER A 103 -27.23 -20.45 38.94
C SER A 103 -25.80 -19.89 38.86
N ILE A 104 -24.92 -20.31 39.76
CA ILE A 104 -23.51 -19.88 39.78
C ILE A 104 -22.76 -20.48 38.59
N GLU A 105 -23.01 -21.75 38.25
CA GLU A 105 -22.40 -22.38 37.07
C GLU A 105 -22.73 -21.60 35.78
N LEU A 106 -24.00 -21.21 35.59
CA LEU A 106 -24.40 -20.39 34.44
C LEU A 106 -23.80 -18.98 34.46
N LEU A 107 -23.64 -18.38 35.65
CA LEU A 107 -22.97 -17.09 35.80
C LEU A 107 -21.49 -17.16 35.39
N VAL A 108 -20.79 -18.23 35.75
CA VAL A 108 -19.39 -18.45 35.35
C VAL A 108 -19.28 -18.64 33.84
N GLU A 109 -20.21 -19.38 33.23
CA GLU A 109 -20.26 -19.53 31.77
C GLU A 109 -20.50 -18.18 31.08
N LEU A 110 -21.47 -17.40 31.56
CA LEU A 110 -21.76 -16.06 31.02
C LEU A 110 -20.55 -15.13 31.15
N ALA A 111 -19.89 -15.12 32.31
CA ALA A 111 -18.70 -14.31 32.55
C ALA A 111 -17.56 -14.70 31.58
N THR A 112 -17.36 -15.99 31.35
CA THR A 112 -16.36 -16.49 30.40
C THR A 112 -16.64 -16.02 28.98
N LEU A 113 -17.91 -16.09 28.54
CA LEU A 113 -18.34 -15.58 27.23
C LEU A 113 -18.16 -14.05 27.13
N GLN A 114 -18.48 -13.30 28.18
CA GLN A 114 -18.29 -11.85 28.23
C GLN A 114 -16.82 -11.43 28.15
N THR A 115 -15.93 -12.12 28.87
CA THR A 115 -14.49 -11.87 28.77
C THR A 115 -13.98 -12.16 27.36
N SER A 116 -14.38 -13.31 26.76
CA SER A 116 -14.02 -13.63 25.38
C SER A 116 -14.55 -12.58 24.40
N PHE A 117 -15.75 -12.05 24.62
CA PHE A 117 -16.35 -11.01 23.78
C PHE A 117 -15.55 -9.70 23.81
N LEU A 118 -15.13 -9.24 25.00
CA LEU A 118 -14.32 -8.02 25.14
C LEU A 118 -12.96 -8.16 24.46
N THR A 119 -12.27 -9.28 24.66
CA THR A 119 -10.97 -9.53 24.01
C THR A 119 -11.09 -9.60 22.49
N LEU A 120 -12.18 -10.15 21.97
CA LEU A 120 -12.45 -10.23 20.54
C LEU A 120 -12.79 -8.85 19.94
N ASP A 121 -13.55 -8.02 20.65
CA ASP A 121 -13.86 -6.64 20.24
C ASP A 121 -12.59 -5.80 20.07
N ASP A 122 -11.68 -5.86 21.05
CA ASP A 122 -10.40 -5.16 20.99
C ASP A 122 -9.53 -5.66 19.82
N ALA A 123 -9.54 -6.97 19.56
CA ALA A 123 -8.86 -7.54 18.41
C ALA A 123 -9.45 -7.04 17.07
N ILE A 124 -10.77 -6.88 16.98
CA ILE A 124 -11.45 -6.32 15.80
C ILE A 124 -11.09 -4.84 15.63
N LYS A 125 -11.18 -4.04 16.69
CA LYS A 125 -10.84 -2.60 16.66
C LYS A 125 -9.40 -2.36 16.24
N THR A 126 -8.46 -3.11 16.82
CA THR A 126 -7.03 -3.00 16.45
C THR A 126 -6.78 -3.43 15.01
N THR A 127 -7.46 -4.47 14.52
CA THR A 127 -7.38 -4.90 13.11
C THR A 127 -7.95 -3.83 12.18
N ASN A 128 -9.13 -3.28 12.47
CA ASN A 128 -9.77 -2.23 11.67
C ASN A 128 -8.93 -0.94 11.64
N ARG A 129 -8.31 -0.55 12.76
CA ARG A 129 -7.38 0.58 12.79
C ARG A 129 -6.18 0.36 11.85
N ARG A 130 -5.63 -0.85 11.81
CA ARG A 130 -4.52 -1.21 10.91
C ARG A 130 -4.95 -1.20 9.45
N VAL A 131 -6.13 -1.74 9.14
CA VAL A 131 -6.74 -1.70 7.80
C VAL A 131 -6.87 -0.25 7.33
N ASN A 132 -7.47 0.63 8.14
CA ASN A 132 -7.65 2.04 7.81
C ASN A 132 -6.31 2.79 7.66
N ALA A 133 -5.31 2.47 8.48
CA ALA A 133 -3.98 3.05 8.35
C ALA A 133 -3.30 2.64 7.04
N LEU A 134 -3.51 1.39 6.59
CA LEU A 134 -2.98 0.91 5.32
C LEU A 134 -3.67 1.60 4.13
N GLU A 135 -4.99 1.74 4.16
CA GLU A 135 -5.76 2.37 3.08
C GLU A 135 -5.52 3.88 2.97
N ASN A 136 -5.56 4.60 4.09
CA ASN A 136 -5.62 6.06 4.06
C ASN A 136 -4.27 6.74 4.33
N VAL A 137 -3.27 6.02 4.85
CA VAL A 137 -1.96 6.60 5.18
C VAL A 137 -0.85 5.94 4.40
N VAL A 138 -0.70 4.61 4.48
CA VAL A 138 0.49 3.94 3.91
C VAL A 138 0.40 3.83 2.39
N LYS A 139 -0.71 3.33 1.85
CA LYS A 139 -0.87 3.13 0.40
C LYS A 139 -0.74 4.45 -0.40
N PRO A 140 -1.41 5.56 -0.02
CA PRO A 140 -1.25 6.84 -0.73
C PRO A 140 0.18 7.38 -0.63
N ARG A 141 0.85 7.23 0.52
CA ARG A 141 2.24 7.67 0.67
C ARG A 141 3.20 6.89 -0.23
N LEU A 142 2.99 5.58 -0.38
CA LEU A 142 3.79 4.75 -1.28
C LEU A 142 3.52 5.09 -2.75
N GLU A 143 2.26 5.30 -3.14
CA GLU A 143 1.87 5.69 -4.50
C GLU A 143 2.45 7.05 -4.89
N ASN A 144 2.35 8.06 -4.01
CA ASN A 144 2.97 9.37 -4.20
C ASN A 144 4.50 9.27 -4.37
N THR A 145 5.15 8.40 -3.58
CA THR A 145 6.59 8.16 -3.68
C THR A 145 6.96 7.50 -5.01
N ILE A 146 6.17 6.53 -5.48
CA ILE A 146 6.36 5.88 -6.78
C ILE A 146 6.19 6.89 -7.92
N SER A 147 5.18 7.76 -7.84
CA SER A 147 4.93 8.80 -8.83
C SER A 147 6.11 9.77 -8.92
N TYR A 148 6.63 10.22 -7.77
CA TYR A 148 7.82 11.06 -7.69
C TYR A 148 9.05 10.39 -8.33
N ILE A 149 9.39 9.17 -7.92
CA ILE A 149 10.59 8.48 -8.45
C ILE A 149 10.46 8.25 -9.96
N LYS A 150 9.27 7.91 -10.47
CA LYS A 150 9.05 7.75 -11.91
C LYS A 150 9.30 9.07 -12.65
N GLY A 151 8.72 10.17 -12.18
CA GLY A 151 8.90 11.48 -12.82
C GLY A 151 10.38 11.91 -12.87
N GLU A 152 11.13 11.69 -11.80
CA GLU A 152 12.57 11.98 -11.76
C GLU A 152 13.39 11.08 -12.69
N LEU A 153 13.07 9.78 -12.76
CA LEU A 153 13.74 8.86 -13.68
C LEU A 153 13.44 9.19 -15.15
N ASP A 154 12.20 9.53 -15.47
CA ASP A 154 11.79 9.92 -16.82
C ASP A 154 12.50 11.22 -17.28
N GLU A 155 12.75 12.16 -16.35
CA GLU A 155 13.50 13.39 -16.65
C GLU A 155 14.99 13.12 -16.85
N LEU A 156 15.60 12.25 -16.03
CA LEU A 156 16.99 11.81 -16.23
C LEU A 156 17.17 11.09 -17.58
N GLU A 157 16.25 10.21 -17.95
CA GLU A 157 16.26 9.52 -19.25
C GLU A 157 16.11 10.51 -20.41
N ARG A 158 15.26 11.54 -20.24
CA ARG A 158 15.08 12.61 -21.22
C ARG A 158 16.38 13.41 -21.40
N GLU A 159 17.03 13.84 -20.32
CA GLU A 159 18.31 14.56 -20.38
C GLU A 159 19.41 13.74 -21.07
N ASP A 160 19.56 12.46 -20.69
CA ASP A 160 20.54 11.57 -21.28
C ASP A 160 20.26 11.33 -22.78
N PHE A 161 18.98 11.19 -23.15
CA PHE A 161 18.58 11.11 -24.56
C PHE A 161 18.94 12.37 -25.35
N PHE A 162 18.69 13.55 -24.79
CA PHE A 162 19.07 14.83 -25.43
C PHE A 162 20.59 14.96 -25.59
N ARG A 163 21.36 14.56 -24.56
CA ARG A 163 22.84 14.58 -24.60
C ARG A 163 23.36 13.65 -25.70
N LEU A 164 22.84 12.43 -25.78
CA LEU A 164 23.18 11.46 -26.83
C LEU A 164 22.79 11.95 -28.23
N LYS A 165 21.61 12.57 -28.37
CA LYS A 165 21.14 13.14 -29.65
C LYS A 165 22.05 14.27 -30.13
N LYS A 166 22.50 15.16 -29.24
CA LYS A 166 23.47 16.21 -29.58
C LYS A 166 24.78 15.59 -30.09
N ILE A 167 25.35 14.61 -29.36
CA ILE A 167 26.60 13.93 -29.74
C ILE A 167 26.47 13.23 -31.09
N GLN A 168 25.39 12.47 -31.29
CA GLN A 168 25.12 11.84 -32.59
C GLN A 168 24.97 12.87 -33.70
N GLY A 169 24.31 14.00 -33.43
CA GLY A 169 24.16 15.09 -34.39
C GLY A 169 25.49 15.76 -34.76
N TYR A 170 26.45 15.86 -33.83
CA TYR A 170 27.81 16.31 -34.14
C TYR A 170 28.57 15.28 -34.99
N LYS A 171 28.57 14.00 -34.58
CA LYS A 171 29.21 12.93 -35.37
C LYS A 171 28.65 12.82 -36.79
N ARG A 172 27.33 12.95 -36.95
CA ARG A 172 26.67 12.84 -38.26
C ARG A 172 27.08 14.00 -39.18
N ARG A 173 27.12 15.24 -38.67
CA ARG A 173 27.62 16.42 -39.40
C ARG A 173 29.09 16.30 -39.78
N GLU A 174 29.91 15.75 -38.90
CA GLU A 174 31.34 15.56 -39.18
C GLU A 174 31.57 14.52 -40.29
N VAL A 175 30.82 13.40 -40.26
CA VAL A 175 30.84 12.40 -41.34
C VAL A 175 30.35 12.99 -42.66
N GLU A 176 29.29 13.81 -42.63
CA GLU A 176 28.77 14.51 -43.81
C GLU A 176 29.84 15.42 -44.43
N ARG A 177 30.54 16.20 -43.60
CA ARG A 177 31.62 17.10 -44.02
C ARG A 177 32.81 16.34 -44.61
N GLN A 178 33.22 15.23 -43.97
CA GLN A 178 34.29 14.37 -44.49
C GLN A 178 33.91 13.73 -45.82
N ARG A 179 32.66 13.32 -45.99
CA ARG A 179 32.16 12.74 -47.24
C ARG A 179 32.13 13.77 -48.37
N LEU A 180 31.66 14.99 -48.09
CA LEU A 180 31.69 16.08 -49.07
C LEU A 180 33.12 16.44 -49.46
N ALA A 181 34.05 16.53 -48.50
CA ALA A 181 35.47 16.76 -48.78
C ALA A 181 36.11 15.63 -49.60
N ALA A 182 35.76 14.36 -49.33
CA ALA A 182 36.24 13.22 -50.10
C ALA A 182 35.70 13.21 -51.54
N ILE A 183 34.44 13.60 -51.75
CA ILE A 183 33.85 13.76 -53.08
C ILE A 183 34.54 14.89 -53.84
N ALA A 184 34.72 16.05 -53.20
CA ALA A 184 35.42 17.19 -53.81
C ALA A 184 36.87 16.84 -54.20
N TYR A 185 37.61 16.14 -53.33
CA TYR A 185 38.96 15.66 -53.64
C TYR A 185 38.97 14.65 -54.80
N ALA A 186 37.98 13.76 -54.88
CA ALA A 186 37.85 12.81 -55.99
C ALA A 186 37.52 13.53 -57.32
N GLU A 187 36.67 14.56 -57.30
CA GLU A 187 36.37 15.39 -58.46
C GLU A 187 37.60 16.19 -58.92
N GLU A 188 38.37 16.78 -58.01
CA GLU A 188 39.64 17.45 -58.32
C GLU A 188 40.65 16.48 -58.93
N LYS A 189 40.80 15.26 -58.39
CA LYS A 189 41.68 14.23 -58.96
C LYS A 189 41.26 13.79 -60.36
N VAL A 190 39.96 13.63 -60.60
CA VAL A 190 39.42 13.31 -61.93
C VAL A 190 39.62 14.49 -62.88
N ALA A 191 39.46 15.73 -62.43
CA ALA A 191 39.74 16.93 -63.23
C ALA A 191 41.24 17.08 -63.56
N GLU A 192 42.15 16.79 -62.62
CA GLU A 192 43.59 16.73 -62.85
C GLU A 192 43.94 15.64 -63.88
N GLU A 193 43.38 14.44 -63.77
CA GLU A 193 43.60 13.36 -64.75
C GLU A 193 43.05 13.71 -66.15
N ILE A 194 41.89 14.38 -66.22
CA ILE A 194 41.31 14.85 -67.48
C ILE A 194 42.17 15.99 -68.07
N SER A 195 42.72 16.87 -67.24
CA SER A 195 43.62 17.96 -67.66
C SER A 195 44.98 17.43 -68.15
N LEU A 196 45.53 16.41 -67.48
CA LEU A 196 46.75 15.71 -67.89
C LEU A 196 46.56 14.90 -69.20
N LYS A 197 45.37 14.33 -69.44
CA LYS A 197 45.03 13.67 -70.72
C LYS A 197 44.69 14.64 -71.85
N LYS A 198 44.28 15.86 -71.54
CA LYS A 198 43.83 16.88 -72.50
C LYS A 198 44.70 18.12 -72.34
N GLY A 199 45.98 18.01 -72.71
CA GLY A 199 46.99 19.05 -72.48
C GLY A 199 46.56 20.45 -72.94
N ILE A 200 46.22 21.32 -71.98
CA ILE A 200 45.90 22.73 -72.18
C ILE A 200 46.46 23.53 -70.99
N SER A 201 47.01 24.72 -71.29
CA SER A 201 47.90 25.53 -70.45
C SER A 201 47.24 26.22 -69.23
N LEU A 202 48.10 26.45 -68.23
CA LEU A 202 47.86 26.94 -66.86
C LEU A 202 47.23 28.35 -66.71
N GLY A 203 46.75 28.99 -67.78
CA GLY A 203 46.49 30.44 -67.81
C GLY A 203 45.04 30.90 -67.65
N SER A 204 44.04 30.02 -67.63
CA SER A 204 42.62 30.43 -67.69
C SER A 204 41.76 30.03 -66.49
N ALA A 205 42.25 29.13 -65.62
CA ALA A 205 41.47 28.63 -64.49
C ALA A 205 41.39 29.59 -63.29
N HIS A 206 42.37 30.50 -63.13
CA HIS A 206 42.44 31.39 -61.97
C HIS A 206 41.39 32.52 -61.98
N ASN A 207 40.90 32.93 -63.17
CA ASN A 207 39.93 34.03 -63.27
C ASN A 207 38.48 33.61 -62.96
N MET A 208 38.13 32.33 -63.06
CA MET A 208 36.76 31.87 -62.79
C MET A 208 36.48 31.58 -61.30
N LEU A 209 37.53 31.34 -60.49
CA LEU A 209 37.39 31.04 -59.07
C LEU A 209 37.25 32.31 -58.21
N SER A 210 37.87 33.42 -58.63
CA SER A 210 37.78 34.70 -57.88
C SER A 210 36.41 35.36 -57.97
N GLN A 211 35.66 35.08 -59.04
CA GLN A 211 34.37 35.72 -59.31
C GLN A 211 33.19 35.04 -58.59
N ALA A 212 33.38 33.81 -58.09
CA ALA A 212 32.39 33.10 -57.28
C ALA A 212 32.46 33.43 -55.78
N ALA A 213 33.62 33.87 -55.27
CA ALA A 213 33.81 34.14 -53.85
C ALA A 213 33.26 35.51 -53.38
N GLN A 214 32.90 36.41 -54.29
CA GLN A 214 32.40 37.75 -53.95
C GLN A 214 30.87 37.83 -53.75
N ASN A 215 30.12 36.77 -54.06
CA ASN A 215 28.65 36.80 -54.01
C ASN A 215 28.02 36.16 -52.75
N ASP A 216 28.82 35.60 -51.84
CA ASP A 216 28.33 34.87 -50.65
C ASP A 216 28.61 35.59 -49.31
N GLU A 217 29.06 36.86 -49.30
CA GLU A 217 29.24 37.62 -48.05
C GLU A 217 27.96 38.27 -47.48
N ASP A 218 26.84 38.29 -48.22
CA ASP A 218 25.59 38.87 -47.74
C ASP A 218 24.46 37.82 -47.75
N ILE A 219 24.33 37.02 -46.68
CA ILE A 219 23.05 36.57 -46.06
C ILE A 219 23.39 36.00 -44.68
N ILE A 220 23.29 36.87 -43.67
CA ILE A 220 23.06 36.49 -42.27
C ILE A 220 21.90 37.34 -41.76
N PHE A 221 20.72 36.73 -41.64
CA PHE A 221 19.68 37.03 -40.66
C PHE A 221 19.01 35.72 -40.25
#